data_AF-A0A366WUL9-F1
#
_entry.id   AF-A0A366WUL9-F1
#
_cell.length_a   1.000
_cell.length_b   1.000
_cell.length_c   1.000
_cell.angle_alpha   90.00
_cell.angle_beta   90.00
_cell.angle_gamma   90.00
#
_symmetry.space_group_name_H-M   'P 1'
#
loop_
_entity.id
_entity.type
_entity.pdbx_description
1 polymer ?
#
loop_
_entity_poly.entity_id
_entity_poly.type
_entity_poly.pdbx_seq_one_letter_code
_entity_poly.pdbx_strand_id
1 'polypeptide(L)'
;MRVIHVLTILPRGFEMSRILKNASVILASLGLATAAVAGSSDDNSAPESFLFVESGEKAKLADGQLILLGVGDEVSVFSDRPYRDAGFITRAELFDIWGKGENNFEENPPNVALTGSVDGKSQVVILEISNPEVSGDQVTYDYTYVEGSDAMVFENPVMVIDSFSWRPPYSCCI
;
A
#
# COMPACT_ATOMS: atom_id res chain seq x y z
N MET A 1 21.31 -35.67 -75.82
CA MET A 1 21.46 -37.11 -75.51
C MET A 1 21.31 -37.29 -74.00
N ARG A 2 20.21 -37.94 -73.55
CA ARG A 2 20.09 -38.95 -72.46
C ARG A 2 21.31 -39.08 -71.50
N VAL A 3 21.27 -39.21 -70.15
CA VAL A 3 20.39 -39.87 -69.15
C VAL A 3 20.82 -39.38 -67.73
N ILE A 4 19.95 -38.87 -66.85
CA ILE A 4 19.38 -39.40 -65.56
C ILE A 4 20.19 -40.43 -64.73
N HIS A 5 20.32 -40.17 -63.41
CA HIS A 5 20.40 -41.11 -62.27
C HIS A 5 20.48 -40.25 -60.97
N VAL A 6 19.92 -40.51 -59.79
CA VAL A 6 19.01 -41.51 -59.18
C VAL A 6 18.27 -40.82 -58.04
N LEU A 7 17.04 -41.27 -57.83
CA LEU A 7 16.02 -40.95 -56.84
C LEU A 7 16.28 -41.63 -55.47
N THR A 8 15.83 -41.04 -54.36
CA THR A 8 15.47 -41.83 -53.15
C THR A 8 14.19 -41.29 -52.52
N ILE A 9 13.17 -42.14 -52.47
CA ILE A 9 11.80 -41.90 -51.96
C ILE A 9 11.62 -42.67 -50.65
N LEU A 10 10.96 -42.06 -49.66
CA LEU A 10 10.46 -42.65 -48.42
C LEU A 10 9.12 -43.41 -48.64
N PRO A 11 8.81 -44.50 -47.90
CA PRO A 11 7.44 -44.98 -47.68
C PRO A 11 6.92 -44.51 -46.29
N ARG A 12 5.74 -43.89 -46.11
CA ARG A 12 4.32 -44.35 -46.16
C ARG A 12 3.97 -45.53 -45.22
N GLY A 13 3.10 -45.27 -44.24
CA GLY A 13 2.57 -46.26 -43.29
C GLY A 13 1.25 -46.92 -43.70
N PHE A 14 0.72 -47.83 -42.87
CA PHE A 14 -0.70 -48.23 -42.79
C PHE A 14 -0.99 -49.10 -41.54
N GLU A 15 -2.24 -49.00 -41.07
CA GLU A 15 -2.94 -49.47 -39.86
C GLU A 15 -3.15 -50.99 -39.66
N MET A 16 -3.56 -51.43 -38.44
CA MET A 16 -4.92 -51.99 -38.17
C MET A 16 -5.02 -53.03 -37.01
N SER A 17 -5.67 -52.61 -35.90
CA SER A 17 -6.57 -53.32 -34.94
C SER A 17 -6.33 -54.77 -34.42
N ARG A 18 -6.47 -54.96 -33.08
CA ARG A 18 -7.44 -55.84 -32.35
C ARG A 18 -6.93 -56.25 -30.94
N ILE A 19 -7.46 -55.66 -29.86
CA ILE A 19 -8.44 -56.22 -28.88
C ILE A 19 -8.02 -57.55 -28.21
N LEU A 20 -7.90 -57.51 -26.86
CA LEU A 20 -8.27 -58.50 -25.79
C LEU A 20 -7.17 -58.60 -24.71
N LYS A 21 -7.36 -57.98 -23.53
CA LYS A 21 -7.98 -58.50 -22.29
C LYS A 21 -7.10 -59.42 -21.42
N ASN A 22 -6.70 -58.86 -20.27
CA ASN A 22 -6.66 -59.46 -18.92
C ASN A 22 -5.42 -60.29 -18.50
N ALA A 23 -4.66 -59.78 -17.52
CA ALA A 23 -4.41 -60.48 -16.24
C ALA A 23 -3.69 -59.54 -15.24
N SER A 24 -4.31 -59.35 -14.08
CA SER A 24 -3.83 -58.55 -12.94
C SER A 24 -2.55 -59.12 -12.31
N VAL A 25 -1.66 -58.26 -11.82
CA VAL A 25 -0.84 -58.51 -10.63
C VAL A 25 -0.76 -57.22 -9.81
N ILE A 26 -1.11 -57.34 -8.53
CA ILE A 26 -1.13 -56.32 -7.47
C ILE A 26 0.30 -56.11 -6.96
N LEU A 27 0.69 -54.87 -6.62
CA LEU A 27 1.58 -54.60 -5.48
C LEU A 27 1.38 -53.16 -4.96
N ALA A 28 1.31 -53.02 -3.63
CA ALA A 28 0.79 -51.88 -2.89
C ALA A 28 1.86 -50.84 -2.50
N SER A 29 1.47 -49.56 -2.35
CA SER A 29 1.90 -48.69 -1.23
C SER A 29 1.28 -47.28 -1.29
N LEU A 30 0.55 -46.94 -0.22
CA LEU A 30 0.55 -45.68 0.55
C LEU A 30 0.84 -44.34 -0.17
N GLY A 31 -0.14 -43.44 -0.15
CA GLY A 31 0.05 -42.01 -0.42
C GLY A 31 -1.20 -41.20 -0.12
N LEU A 32 -1.27 -40.62 1.09
CA LEU A 32 -2.29 -39.66 1.49
C LEU A 32 -2.05 -38.37 0.69
N ALA A 33 -2.82 -38.14 -0.37
CA ALA A 33 -2.76 -36.87 -1.09
C ALA A 33 -3.59 -35.82 -0.34
N THR A 34 -2.91 -35.05 0.52
CA THR A 34 -3.40 -33.73 0.94
C THR A 34 -3.55 -32.89 -0.32
N ALA A 35 -4.80 -32.54 -0.67
CA ALA A 35 -5.04 -31.46 -1.61
C ALA A 35 -4.56 -30.17 -0.93
N ALA A 36 -3.33 -29.75 -1.23
CA ALA A 36 -2.91 -28.39 -0.99
C ALA A 36 -3.85 -27.49 -1.80
N VAL A 37 -4.65 -26.68 -1.11
CA VAL A 37 -5.27 -25.51 -1.74
C VAL A 37 -4.10 -24.61 -2.14
N ALA A 38 -3.70 -24.71 -3.40
CA ALA A 38 -2.88 -23.68 -4.01
C ALA A 38 -3.75 -22.43 -4.04
N GLY A 39 -3.48 -21.51 -3.11
CA GLY A 39 -4.03 -20.16 -3.18
C GLY A 39 -3.57 -19.57 -4.51
N SER A 40 -4.52 -19.29 -5.40
CA SER A 40 -4.29 -18.46 -6.57
C SER A 40 -3.82 -17.10 -6.07
N SER A 41 -2.55 -16.78 -6.30
CA SER A 41 -2.09 -15.40 -6.22
C SER A 41 -2.69 -14.66 -7.41
N ASP A 42 -3.88 -14.10 -7.20
CA ASP A 42 -4.44 -13.10 -8.09
C ASP A 42 -3.50 -11.89 -8.08
N ASP A 43 -2.70 -11.75 -9.13
CA ASP A 43 -1.76 -10.64 -9.36
C ASP A 43 -2.52 -9.37 -9.80
N ASN A 44 -3.60 -9.08 -9.07
CA ASN A 44 -4.53 -7.98 -9.27
C ASN A 44 -4.65 -7.15 -7.98
N SER A 45 -3.58 -7.15 -7.18
CA SER A 45 -3.54 -6.40 -5.92
C SER A 45 -3.52 -4.90 -6.26
N ALA A 46 -4.45 -4.15 -5.66
CA ALA A 46 -4.44 -2.69 -5.73
C ALA A 46 -3.06 -2.14 -5.30
N PRO A 47 -2.64 -0.98 -5.82
CA PRO A 47 -1.44 -0.33 -5.33
C PRO A 47 -1.51 -0.14 -3.82
N GLU A 48 -0.36 -0.27 -3.16
CA GLU A 48 -0.24 -0.06 -1.73
C GLU A 48 -0.53 1.41 -1.39
N SER A 49 -1.36 1.63 -0.37
CA SER A 49 -1.69 2.96 0.17
C SER A 49 -1.30 3.02 1.64
N PHE A 50 -0.80 4.18 2.09
CA PHE A 50 -0.32 4.38 3.45
C PHE A 50 -1.08 5.51 4.14
N LEU A 51 -1.43 5.29 5.40
CA LEU A 51 -1.77 6.34 6.34
C LEU A 51 -0.50 6.87 7.00
N PHE A 52 -0.46 8.18 7.25
CA PHE A 52 0.64 8.83 7.94
C PHE A 52 0.17 9.34 9.30
N VAL A 53 1.00 9.18 10.33
CA VAL A 53 0.67 9.62 11.68
C VAL A 53 1.76 10.55 12.19
N GLU A 54 1.35 11.78 12.51
CA GLU A 54 2.18 12.78 13.16
C GLU A 54 1.68 13.05 14.59
N SER A 55 2.60 13.44 15.46
CA SER A 55 2.27 13.89 16.81
C SER A 55 3.12 15.08 17.20
N GLY A 56 2.63 15.86 18.15
CA GLY A 56 3.36 16.98 18.72
C GLY A 56 2.93 17.24 20.15
N GLU A 57 3.44 18.33 20.72
CA GLU A 57 3.05 18.76 22.07
C GLU A 57 1.76 19.59 22.04
N LYS A 58 1.58 20.38 20.98
CA LYS A 58 0.43 21.28 20.83
C LYS A 58 0.06 21.49 19.36
N ALA A 59 -1.24 21.56 19.08
CA ALA A 59 -1.76 22.03 17.81
C ALA A 59 -2.59 23.30 18.02
N LYS A 60 -2.53 24.22 17.06
CA LYS A 60 -3.35 25.43 17.02
C LYS A 60 -3.99 25.58 15.65
N LEU A 61 -5.27 25.92 15.61
CA LEU A 61 -5.98 26.36 14.42
C LEU A 61 -6.16 27.88 14.54
N ALA A 62 -5.49 28.64 13.68
CA ALA A 62 -5.54 30.10 13.69
C ALA A 62 -5.27 30.65 12.29
N ASP A 63 -6.02 31.68 11.89
CA ASP A 63 -5.77 32.43 10.67
C ASP A 63 -5.70 31.58 9.39
N GLY A 64 -6.48 30.50 9.32
CA GLY A 64 -6.47 29.55 8.19
C GLY A 64 -5.31 28.56 8.20
N GLN A 65 -4.48 28.58 9.25
CA GLN A 65 -3.34 27.68 9.42
C GLN A 65 -3.52 26.72 10.60
N LEU A 66 -3.17 25.46 10.35
CA LEU A 66 -2.94 24.45 11.36
C LEU A 66 -1.45 24.47 11.71
N ILE A 67 -1.16 24.75 12.96
CA ILE A 67 0.20 24.88 13.49
C ILE A 67 0.43 23.75 14.49
N LEU A 68 1.31 22.82 14.15
CA LEU A 68 1.83 21.77 15.02
C LEU A 68 3.14 22.24 15.66
N LEU A 69 3.27 22.08 16.97
CA LEU A 69 4.44 22.49 17.76
C LEU A 69 5.03 21.30 18.51
N GLY A 70 6.35 21.33 18.71
CA GLY A 70 7.07 20.28 19.43
C GLY A 70 7.05 18.96 18.67
N VAL A 71 7.14 19.02 17.34
CA VAL A 71 7.16 17.81 16.52
C VAL A 71 8.56 17.19 16.45
N GLY A 72 8.65 15.86 16.53
CA GLY A 72 9.89 15.12 16.28
C GLY A 72 10.06 14.80 14.79
N ASP A 73 11.23 14.38 14.33
CA ASP A 73 11.52 14.17 12.89
C ASP A 73 10.77 12.98 12.26
N GLU A 74 10.37 12.00 13.05
CA GLU A 74 9.73 10.77 12.57
C GLU A 74 8.21 10.93 12.36
N VAL A 75 7.73 10.37 11.26
CA VAL A 75 6.31 10.20 10.93
C VAL A 75 6.05 8.70 10.84
N SER A 76 5.06 8.21 11.59
CA SER A 76 4.71 6.78 11.50
C SER A 76 3.90 6.52 10.24
N VAL A 77 4.13 5.38 9.59
CA VAL A 77 3.40 4.95 8.38
C VAL A 77 2.74 3.59 8.59
N PHE A 78 1.56 3.40 8.02
CA PHE A 78 0.81 2.15 8.11
C PHE A 78 0.05 1.86 6.82
N SER A 79 0.31 0.71 6.20
CA SER A 79 -0.32 0.33 4.93
C SER A 79 -1.77 -0.14 5.13
N ASP A 80 -2.65 0.15 4.18
CA ASP A 80 -3.97 -0.48 4.09
C ASP A 80 -3.89 -1.96 3.73
N ARG A 81 -4.98 -2.68 4.01
CA ARG A 81 -5.10 -4.10 3.62
C ARG A 81 -5.17 -4.24 2.08
N PRO A 82 -4.62 -5.31 1.48
CA PRO A 82 -4.11 -6.54 2.09
C PRO A 82 -2.68 -6.45 2.63
N TYR A 83 -1.95 -5.37 2.33
CA TYR A 83 -0.60 -5.13 2.83
C TYR A 83 -0.59 -5.00 4.36
N ARG A 84 0.58 -5.24 4.97
CA ARG A 84 0.76 -5.34 6.43
C ARG A 84 2.05 -4.65 6.85
N ASP A 85 2.38 -3.57 6.14
CA ASP A 85 3.60 -2.82 6.30
C ASP A 85 3.37 -1.66 7.27
N ALA A 86 4.34 -1.46 8.15
CA ALA A 86 4.34 -0.39 9.13
C ALA A 86 5.78 0.04 9.36
N GLY A 87 5.99 1.31 9.74
CA GLY A 87 7.32 1.81 10.02
C GLY A 87 7.34 3.31 10.28
N PHE A 88 8.49 3.92 10.02
CA PHE A 88 8.70 5.35 10.13
C PHE A 88 9.35 5.88 8.86
N ILE A 89 8.97 7.09 8.47
CA ILE A 89 9.71 7.93 7.52
C ILE A 89 10.10 9.22 8.23
N THR A 90 11.06 9.95 7.69
CA THR A 90 11.32 11.33 8.12
C THR A 90 10.21 12.25 7.61
N ARG A 91 9.96 13.35 8.31
CA ARG A 91 9.03 14.38 7.82
C ARG A 91 9.49 15.00 6.51
N ALA A 92 10.79 15.14 6.33
CA ALA A 92 11.36 15.59 5.06
C ALA A 92 10.95 14.65 3.92
N GLU A 93 10.97 13.32 4.13
CA GLU A 93 10.49 12.35 3.14
C GLU A 93 8.98 12.49 2.87
N LEU A 94 8.15 12.72 3.91
CA LEU A 94 6.72 12.98 3.72
C LEU A 94 6.50 14.20 2.81
N PHE A 95 7.24 15.28 3.03
CA PHE A 95 7.08 16.52 2.26
C PHE A 95 7.65 16.37 0.85
N ASP A 96 8.73 15.60 0.69
CA ASP A 96 9.29 15.27 -0.60
C ASP A 96 8.33 14.49 -1.49
N ILE A 97 7.41 13.69 -0.93
CA ILE A 97 6.42 12.92 -1.70
C ILE A 97 5.09 13.65 -1.90
N TRP A 98 4.90 14.79 -1.23
CA TRP A 98 3.62 15.52 -1.19
C TRP A 98 3.05 15.82 -2.58
N GLY A 99 3.90 16.29 -3.50
CA GLY A 99 3.53 16.61 -4.89
C GLY A 99 3.94 15.56 -5.92
N LYS A 100 4.25 14.31 -5.50
CA LYS A 100 4.77 13.28 -6.41
C LYS A 100 3.74 12.19 -6.69
N GLY A 101 3.63 11.81 -7.97
CA GLY A 101 2.75 10.72 -8.43
C GLY A 101 1.36 11.21 -8.85
N GLU A 102 0.53 10.29 -9.33
CA GLU A 102 -0.88 10.58 -9.66
C GLU A 102 -1.72 10.64 -8.38
N ASN A 103 -2.70 11.55 -8.32
CA ASN A 103 -3.54 11.77 -7.13
C ASN A 103 -2.71 12.05 -5.85
N ASN A 104 -1.65 12.84 -6.00
CA ASN A 104 -0.79 13.28 -4.90
C ASN A 104 -1.48 14.34 -4.02
N PHE A 105 -0.91 14.65 -2.85
CA PHE A 105 -1.48 15.58 -1.89
C PHE A 105 -1.44 17.05 -2.32
N GLU A 106 -0.61 17.44 -3.29
CA GLU A 106 -0.63 18.79 -3.85
C GLU A 106 -1.83 18.98 -4.79
N GLU A 107 -2.18 17.97 -5.59
CA GLU A 107 -3.32 18.00 -6.51
C GLU A 107 -4.66 17.65 -5.85
N ASN A 108 -4.64 16.76 -4.86
CA ASN A 108 -5.80 16.30 -4.10
C ASN A 108 -5.47 16.31 -2.60
N PRO A 109 -5.66 17.46 -1.91
CA PRO A 109 -5.32 17.63 -0.50
C PRO A 109 -5.89 16.53 0.41
N PRO A 110 -5.11 16.00 1.36
CA PRO A 110 -5.56 14.92 2.23
C PRO A 110 -6.54 15.40 3.30
N ASN A 111 -7.40 14.48 3.72
CA ASN A 111 -8.12 14.63 4.97
C ASN A 111 -7.21 14.28 6.16
N VAL A 112 -7.42 14.99 7.25
CA VAL A 112 -6.73 14.75 8.52
C VAL A 112 -7.72 14.66 9.65
N ALA A 113 -7.62 13.60 10.44
CA ALA A 113 -8.20 13.57 11.78
C ALA A 113 -7.17 14.11 12.78
N LEU A 114 -7.38 15.33 13.26
CA LEU A 114 -6.64 15.92 14.37
C LEU A 114 -7.35 15.57 15.68
N THR A 115 -6.70 14.75 16.49
CA THR A 115 -7.17 14.38 17.83
C THR A 115 -6.28 15.01 18.88
N GLY A 116 -6.81 15.23 20.08
CA GLY A 116 -6.02 15.74 21.21
C GLY A 116 -6.89 16.01 22.43
N SER A 117 -6.30 16.64 23.45
CA SER A 117 -7.02 17.05 24.65
C SER A 117 -7.34 18.54 24.66
N VAL A 118 -8.56 18.88 25.05
CA VAL A 118 -9.03 20.26 25.30
C VAL A 118 -9.71 20.27 26.66
N ASP A 119 -9.22 21.08 27.59
CA ASP A 119 -9.70 21.13 28.98
C ASP A 119 -9.82 19.74 29.65
N GLY A 120 -8.86 18.86 29.36
CA GLY A 120 -8.81 17.49 29.88
C GLY A 120 -9.77 16.50 29.23
N LYS A 121 -10.44 16.86 28.13
CA LYS A 121 -11.34 15.99 27.37
C LYS A 121 -10.77 15.68 25.99
N SER A 122 -10.96 14.45 25.51
CA SER A 122 -10.58 14.07 24.16
C SER A 122 -11.50 14.74 23.14
N GLN A 123 -10.90 15.43 22.18
CA GLN A 123 -11.60 16.06 21.06
C GLN A 123 -11.02 15.55 19.74
N VAL A 124 -11.82 15.66 18.68
CA VAL A 124 -11.42 15.36 17.31
C VAL A 124 -11.99 16.42 16.38
N VAL A 125 -11.19 16.84 15.41
CA VAL A 125 -11.61 17.66 14.28
C VAL A 125 -11.06 17.06 13.00
N ILE A 126 -11.86 17.09 11.94
CA ILE A 126 -11.48 16.65 10.61
C ILE A 126 -11.26 17.89 9.75
N LEU A 127 -10.10 17.93 9.11
CA LEU A 127 -9.62 19.02 8.29
C LEU A 127 -9.20 18.46 6.93
N GLU A 128 -9.13 19.33 5.94
CA GLU A 128 -8.34 19.11 4.73
C GLU A 128 -7.11 20.03 4.84
N ILE A 129 -5.90 19.53 4.57
CA ILE A 129 -4.65 20.28 4.76
C ILE A 129 -3.84 20.41 3.48
N SER A 130 -3.09 21.51 3.34
CA SER A 130 -2.23 21.75 2.18
C SER A 130 -1.02 22.62 2.55
N ASN A 131 -0.10 22.81 1.60
CA ASN A 131 1.06 23.69 1.74
C ASN A 131 1.87 23.46 3.03
N PRO A 132 2.40 22.25 3.27
CA PRO A 132 3.24 21.99 4.44
C PRO A 132 4.48 22.87 4.45
N GLU A 133 4.76 23.50 5.59
CA GLU A 133 6.01 24.21 5.84
C GLU A 133 6.61 23.77 7.18
N VAL A 134 7.95 23.70 7.25
CA VAL A 134 8.68 23.33 8.47
C VAL A 134 9.63 24.45 8.90
N SER A 135 9.65 24.71 10.21
CA SER A 135 10.57 25.66 10.84
C SER A 135 11.00 25.11 12.21
N GLY A 136 12.14 24.42 12.25
CA GLY A 136 12.62 23.78 13.48
C GLY A 136 11.70 22.63 13.91
N ASP A 137 11.15 22.72 15.13
CA ASP A 137 10.20 21.77 15.73
C ASP A 137 8.72 22.17 15.50
N GLN A 138 8.49 23.09 14.55
CA GLN A 138 7.17 23.54 14.14
C GLN A 138 6.87 23.12 12.70
N VAL A 139 5.64 22.68 12.49
CA VAL A 139 5.07 22.43 11.16
C VAL A 139 3.79 23.20 11.02
N THR A 140 3.60 23.80 9.85
CA THR A 140 2.37 24.52 9.50
C THR A 140 1.75 23.95 8.23
N TYR A 141 0.43 23.95 8.20
CA TYR A 141 -0.37 23.63 7.04
C TYR A 141 -1.43 24.70 6.86
N ASP A 142 -1.77 25.05 5.62
CA ASP A 142 -3.06 25.68 5.36
C ASP A 142 -4.16 24.64 5.59
N TYR A 143 -5.31 25.04 6.14
CA TYR A 143 -6.41 24.11 6.37
C TYR A 143 -7.77 24.62 5.92
N THR A 144 -8.61 23.68 5.50
CA THR A 144 -10.06 23.85 5.38
C THR A 144 -10.75 22.99 6.43
N TYR A 145 -11.70 23.57 7.17
CA TYR A 145 -12.49 22.81 8.14
C TYR A 145 -13.49 21.90 7.43
N VAL A 146 -13.56 20.63 7.84
CA VAL A 146 -14.55 19.67 7.33
C VAL A 146 -15.63 19.41 8.37
N GLU A 147 -15.27 18.82 9.52
CA GLU A 147 -16.24 18.47 10.58
C GLU A 147 -15.59 18.26 11.96
N GLY A 148 -16.40 18.14 13.01
CA GLY A 148 -15.94 17.81 14.37
C GLY A 148 -15.94 18.99 15.35
N SER A 149 -14.93 19.04 16.22
CA SER A 149 -14.80 20.04 17.28
C SER A 149 -14.49 21.43 16.72
N ASP A 150 -15.04 22.47 17.35
CA ASP A 150 -14.71 23.89 17.12
C ASP A 150 -13.52 24.38 17.98
N ALA A 151 -12.76 23.46 18.55
CA ALA A 151 -11.64 23.79 19.41
C ALA A 151 -10.47 24.31 18.57
N MET A 152 -9.82 25.37 19.06
CA MET A 152 -8.73 26.03 18.34
C MET A 152 -7.35 25.65 18.87
N VAL A 153 -7.27 24.98 20.02
CA VAL A 153 -6.00 24.56 20.63
C VAL A 153 -6.16 23.15 21.19
N PHE A 154 -5.25 22.26 20.82
CA PHE A 154 -5.21 20.87 21.27
C PHE A 154 -3.88 20.60 21.99
N GLU A 155 -3.93 19.98 23.15
CA GLU A 155 -2.77 19.46 23.86
C GLU A 155 -2.54 17.99 23.49
N ASN A 156 -1.27 17.58 23.37
CA ASN A 156 -0.86 16.23 22.93
C ASN A 156 -1.57 15.80 21.62
N PRO A 157 -1.51 16.62 20.55
CA PRO A 157 -2.17 16.29 19.30
C PRO A 157 -1.59 15.05 18.64
N VAL A 158 -2.47 14.27 18.01
CA VAL A 158 -2.12 13.25 17.02
C VAL A 158 -2.92 13.52 15.76
N MET A 159 -2.22 13.65 14.64
CA MET A 159 -2.79 13.76 13.30
C MET A 159 -2.68 12.42 12.59
N VAL A 160 -3.81 11.91 12.11
CA VAL A 160 -3.83 10.83 11.12
C VAL A 160 -4.17 11.46 9.78
N ILE A 161 -3.22 11.42 8.85
CA ILE A 161 -3.33 11.93 7.49
C ILE A 161 -3.72 10.74 6.60
N ASP A 162 -4.79 10.91 5.84
CA ASP A 162 -5.30 9.86 4.96
C ASP A 162 -4.40 9.61 3.75
N SER A 163 -4.72 8.56 3.00
CA SER A 163 -3.76 7.93 2.11
C SER A 163 -3.82 8.46 0.67
N PHE A 164 -2.69 8.28 -0.02
CA PHE A 164 -2.64 8.18 -1.47
C PHE A 164 -1.82 6.95 -1.86
N SER A 165 -1.97 6.48 -3.10
CA SER A 165 -1.28 5.29 -3.58
C SER A 165 0.21 5.57 -3.78
N TRP A 166 1.07 5.09 -2.87
CA TRP A 166 2.51 5.32 -2.89
C TRP A 166 3.25 4.17 -2.19
N ARG A 167 4.45 3.81 -2.67
CA ARG A 167 5.28 2.74 -2.07
C ARG A 167 6.64 3.29 -1.63
N PRO A 168 6.96 3.30 -0.32
CA PRO A 168 8.28 3.70 0.16
C PRO A 168 9.39 2.76 -0.35
N PRO A 169 10.62 3.27 -0.50
CA PRO A 169 11.77 2.45 -0.88
C PRO A 169 12.19 1.43 0.21
N TYR A 170 11.67 1.56 1.44
CA TYR A 170 12.05 0.74 2.59
C TYR A 170 10.93 -0.17 3.12
N SER A 171 9.90 -0.49 2.32
CA SER A 171 8.83 -1.44 2.71
C SER A 171 9.38 -2.88 2.84
N CYS A 172 10.02 -3.17 3.97
CA CYS A 172 10.39 -4.51 4.41
C CYS A 172 10.76 -4.47 5.90
N CYS A 173 9.92 -5.13 6.69
CA CYS A 173 10.23 -5.71 8.00
C CYS A 173 11.02 -4.80 8.96
N ILE A 174 10.28 -4.10 9.83
CA ILE A 174 10.73 -3.78 11.19
C ILE A 174 9.98 -4.69 12.16
#